data_AF-A0A957BTH6-F1
#
_entry.id   AF-A0A957BTH6-F1
#
_cell.length_a   1.000
_cell.length_b   1.000
_cell.length_c   1.000
_cell.angle_alpha   90.00
_cell.angle_beta   90.00
_cell.angle_gamma   90.00
#
_symmetry.space_group_name_H-M   'P 1'
#
loop_
_entity.id
_entity.type
_entity.pdbx_description
1 polymer ?
#
loop_
_entity_poly.entity_id
_entity_poly.type
_entity_poly.pdbx_seq_one_letter_code
_entity_poly.pdbx_strand_id
1 'polypeptide(L)'
;MGTLIDIVQFLHSWLRWIFVAVAVVALVYFLIQMIQQKPWAKQGQTLLTIFSSTLSLQWLLGLILFLLYQVPAGFTIRHQWEHLVPQTVALALAHLHFRWRRQEMPDAARWRNGLLLIVVVLVVIVIGIMVLPSNLQWRFYLPG
;
A
#
# COMPACT_ATOMS: atom_id res chain seq x y z
N MET A 1 24.74 12.65 -0.14
CA MET A 1 23.75 11.86 0.65
C MET A 1 22.46 12.63 0.89
N GLY A 2 22.50 13.93 1.26
CA GLY A 2 21.29 14.75 1.38
C GLY A 2 20.39 14.68 0.14
N THR A 3 20.95 14.98 -1.04
CA THR A 3 20.20 15.00 -2.31
C THR A 3 19.42 13.71 -2.64
N LEU A 4 20.02 12.53 -2.42
CA LEU A 4 19.33 11.25 -2.66
C LEU A 4 18.22 11.01 -1.63
N ILE A 5 18.49 11.24 -0.35
CA ILE A 5 17.50 11.11 0.72
C ILE A 5 16.31 12.04 0.46
N ASP A 6 16.57 13.28 0.04
CA ASP A 6 15.55 14.28 -0.28
C ASP A 6 14.66 13.84 -1.45
N ILE A 7 15.28 13.35 -2.53
CA ILE A 7 14.54 12.86 -3.71
C ILE A 7 13.66 11.67 -3.33
N VAL A 8 14.21 10.68 -2.60
CA VAL A 8 13.44 9.49 -2.24
C VAL A 8 12.33 9.83 -1.25
N GLN A 9 12.57 10.73 -0.27
CA GLN A 9 11.52 11.21 0.63
C GLN A 9 10.42 11.95 -0.09
N PHE A 10 10.78 12.82 -1.05
CA PHE A 10 9.82 13.51 -1.91
C PHE A 10 8.93 12.49 -2.63
N LEU A 11 9.55 11.54 -3.35
CA LEU A 11 8.82 10.52 -4.11
C LEU A 11 7.95 9.66 -3.20
N HIS A 12 8.46 9.18 -2.06
CA HIS A 12 7.72 8.34 -1.12
C HIS A 12 6.53 9.07 -0.50
N SER A 13 6.71 10.35 -0.16
CA SER A 13 5.66 11.18 0.42
C SER A 13 4.53 11.43 -0.57
N TRP A 14 4.85 11.79 -1.82
CA TRP A 14 3.85 12.07 -2.84
C TRP A 14 3.16 10.80 -3.33
N LEU A 15 3.92 9.71 -3.51
CA LEU A 15 3.38 8.43 -3.92
C LEU A 15 2.39 7.86 -2.88
N ARG A 16 2.58 8.13 -1.58
CA ARG A 16 1.60 7.79 -0.53
C ARG A 16 0.23 8.37 -0.85
N TRP A 17 0.15 9.62 -1.27
CA TRP A 17 -1.12 10.28 -1.59
C TRP A 17 -1.74 9.74 -2.89
N ILE A 18 -0.91 9.37 -3.87
CA ILE A 18 -1.38 8.64 -5.06
C ILE A 18 -1.95 7.28 -4.65
N PHE A 19 -1.27 6.54 -3.76
CA PHE A 19 -1.76 5.28 -3.22
C PHE A 19 -3.09 5.45 -2.48
N VAL A 20 -3.24 6.48 -1.65
CA VAL A 20 -4.50 6.80 -0.96
C VAL A 20 -5.62 7.04 -1.98
N ALA A 21 -5.37 7.81 -3.05
CA ALA A 21 -6.36 8.04 -4.09
C ALA A 21 -6.77 6.74 -4.79
N VAL A 22 -5.80 5.89 -5.16
CA VAL A 22 -6.04 4.56 -5.74
C VAL A 22 -6.86 3.68 -4.79
N ALA A 23 -6.52 3.67 -3.51
CA ALA A 23 -7.20 2.88 -2.49
C ALA A 23 -8.68 3.30 -2.34
N VAL A 24 -8.95 4.61 -2.30
CA VAL A 24 -10.32 5.14 -2.22
C VAL A 24 -11.11 4.74 -3.47
N VAL A 25 -10.54 4.92 -4.67
CA VAL A 25 -11.20 4.52 -5.93
C VAL A 25 -11.49 3.03 -5.95
N ALA A 26 -10.52 2.20 -5.58
CA ALA A 26 -10.69 0.74 -5.55
C ALA A 26 -11.75 0.33 -4.51
N LEU A 27 -11.73 0.90 -3.31
CA LEU A 27 -12.67 0.60 -2.24
C LEU A 27 -14.11 0.93 -2.67
N VAL A 28 -14.34 2.14 -3.18
CA VAL A 28 -15.66 2.59 -3.64
C VAL A 28 -16.14 1.73 -4.81
N TYR A 29 -15.27 1.47 -5.79
CA TYR A 29 -15.62 0.66 -6.95
C TYR A 29 -16.03 -0.76 -6.54
N PHE A 30 -15.22 -1.44 -5.73
CA PHE A 30 -15.52 -2.80 -5.28
C PHE A 30 -16.79 -2.87 -4.41
N LEU A 31 -17.02 -1.87 -3.56
CA LEU A 31 -18.23 -1.77 -2.75
C LEU A 31 -19.48 -1.64 -3.62
N ILE A 32 -19.47 -0.74 -4.61
CA ILE A 32 -20.60 -0.53 -5.53
C ILE A 32 -20.89 -1.81 -6.33
N GLN A 33 -19.87 -2.42 -6.92
CA GLN A 33 -20.04 -3.62 -7.74
C GLN A 33 -20.57 -4.81 -6.94
N MET A 34 -20.15 -4.93 -5.67
CA MET A 34 -20.66 -5.95 -4.75
C MET A 34 -22.13 -5.72 -4.39
N ILE A 35 -22.51 -4.49 -4.03
CA ILE A 35 -23.90 -4.14 -3.69
C ILE A 35 -24.84 -4.35 -4.90
N GLN A 36 -24.39 -3.96 -6.09
CA GLN A 36 -25.15 -4.11 -7.33
C GLN A 36 -25.13 -5.55 -7.90
N GLN A 37 -24.40 -6.48 -7.28
CA GLN A 37 -24.27 -7.87 -7.71
C GLN A 37 -23.89 -8.00 -9.21
N LYS A 38 -23.00 -7.12 -9.69
CA LYS A 38 -22.63 -7.09 -11.10
C LYS A 38 -21.79 -8.32 -11.49
N PRO A 39 -21.89 -8.80 -12.73
CA PRO A 39 -20.97 -9.81 -13.25
C PRO A 39 -19.51 -9.33 -13.13
N TRP A 40 -18.58 -10.28 -12.97
CA TRP A 40 -17.16 -9.93 -12.85
C TRP A 40 -16.65 -9.27 -14.14
N ALA A 41 -15.95 -8.14 -13.98
CA ALA A 41 -15.45 -7.34 -15.09
C ALA A 41 -13.94 -7.17 -15.01
N LYS A 42 -13.27 -7.00 -16.18
CA LYS A 42 -11.82 -6.84 -16.28
C LYS A 42 -11.29 -5.66 -15.45
N GLN A 43 -12.09 -4.61 -15.30
CA GLN A 43 -11.78 -3.43 -14.48
C GLN A 43 -11.50 -3.79 -13.02
N GLY A 44 -12.18 -4.80 -12.46
CA GLY A 44 -11.89 -5.29 -11.10
C GLY A 44 -10.46 -5.83 -10.97
N GLN A 45 -10.02 -6.65 -11.94
CA GLN A 45 -8.65 -7.15 -11.96
C GLN A 45 -7.63 -6.02 -12.19
N THR A 46 -7.95 -5.08 -13.09
CA THR A 46 -7.09 -3.92 -13.37
C THR A 46 -6.91 -3.08 -12.11
N LEU A 47 -7.98 -2.77 -11.37
CA LEU A 47 -7.89 -1.98 -10.14
C LEU A 47 -7.11 -2.69 -9.03
N LEU A 48 -7.31 -4.00 -8.84
CA LEU A 48 -6.50 -4.77 -7.88
C LEU A 48 -5.02 -4.76 -8.26
N THR A 49 -4.72 -4.84 -9.55
CA THR A 49 -3.34 -4.75 -10.05
C THR A 49 -2.74 -3.38 -9.78
N ILE A 50 -3.44 -2.29 -10.15
CA ILE A 50 -3.00 -0.91 -9.86
C ILE A 50 -2.77 -0.72 -8.36
N PHE A 51 -3.74 -1.12 -7.52
CA PHE A 51 -3.63 -1.05 -6.06
C PHE A 51 -2.38 -1.77 -5.54
N SER A 52 -2.17 -3.03 -5.93
CA SER A 52 -0.99 -3.81 -5.49
C SER A 52 0.32 -3.22 -6.01
N SER A 53 0.37 -2.75 -7.27
CA SER A 53 1.57 -2.19 -7.88
C SER A 53 1.94 -0.83 -7.29
N THR A 54 0.98 0.03 -7.02
CA THR A 54 1.23 1.31 -6.34
C THR A 54 1.72 1.07 -4.91
N LEU A 55 1.17 0.08 -4.19
CA LEU A 55 1.71 -0.33 -2.88
C LEU A 55 3.13 -0.88 -2.99
N SER A 56 3.45 -1.68 -4.02
CA SER A 56 4.82 -2.15 -4.26
C SER A 56 5.81 -1.02 -4.45
N LEU A 57 5.46 -0.01 -5.23
CA LEU A 57 6.30 1.17 -5.43
C LEU A 57 6.45 1.96 -4.10
N GLN A 58 5.36 2.11 -3.34
CA GLN A 58 5.40 2.77 -2.03
C GLN A 58 6.33 2.05 -1.06
N TRP A 59 6.21 0.72 -0.97
CA TRP A 59 7.05 -0.12 -0.13
C TRP A 59 8.51 -0.09 -0.58
N LEU A 60 8.78 -0.14 -1.89
CA LEU A 60 10.14 -0.09 -2.43
C LEU A 60 10.84 1.22 -2.05
N LEU A 61 10.17 2.36 -2.22
CA LEU A 61 10.72 3.66 -1.79
C LEU A 61 10.91 3.70 -0.27
N GLY A 62 9.98 3.12 0.49
CA GLY A 62 10.09 3.00 1.95
C GLY A 62 11.27 2.14 2.40
N LEU A 63 11.54 1.03 1.69
CA LEU A 63 12.69 0.17 1.95
C LEU A 63 14.01 0.90 1.65
N ILE A 64 14.06 1.68 0.57
CA ILE A 64 15.23 2.51 0.25
C ILE A 64 15.47 3.52 1.38
N LEU A 65 14.43 4.23 1.83
CA LEU A 65 14.56 5.16 2.97
C LEU A 65 15.00 4.46 4.26
N PHE A 66 14.40 3.31 4.56
CA PHE A 66 14.77 2.50 5.69
C PHE A 66 16.27 2.17 5.67
N LEU A 67 16.80 1.70 4.54
CA LEU A 67 18.23 1.39 4.42
C LEU A 67 19.11 2.65 4.53
N LEU A 68 18.71 3.75 3.91
CA LEU A 68 19.45 5.02 3.97
C LEU A 68 19.56 5.56 5.40
N TYR A 69 18.56 5.34 6.25
CA TYR A 69 18.59 5.76 7.66
C TYR A 69 19.21 4.72 8.60
N GLN A 70 18.93 3.44 8.40
CA GLN A 70 19.35 2.38 9.32
C GLN A 70 20.81 1.98 9.16
N VAL A 71 21.35 1.96 7.93
CA VAL A 71 22.74 1.54 7.70
C VAL A 71 23.72 2.45 8.45
N PRO A 72 23.62 3.80 8.36
CA PRO A 72 24.47 4.69 9.17
C PRO A 72 24.23 4.58 10.68
N ALA A 73 23.00 4.26 11.08
CA ALA A 73 22.60 4.14 12.49
C ALA A 73 22.87 2.74 13.09
N GLY A 74 23.50 1.82 12.35
CA GLY A 74 23.76 0.45 12.81
C GLY A 74 22.49 -0.35 13.11
N PHE A 75 21.39 -0.07 12.41
CA PHE A 75 20.07 -0.72 12.55
C PHE A 75 19.39 -0.57 13.93
N THR A 76 19.75 0.47 14.68
CA THR A 76 19.26 0.70 16.05
C THR A 76 17.91 1.43 16.14
N ILE A 77 17.40 2.00 15.03
CA ILE A 77 16.17 2.82 15.07
C ILE A 77 14.93 1.91 15.08
N ARG A 78 14.42 1.63 16.28
CA ARG A 78 13.29 0.71 16.52
C ARG A 78 12.03 1.02 15.70
N HIS A 79 11.54 2.26 15.75
CA HIS A 79 10.26 2.63 15.12
C HIS A 79 10.27 2.45 13.58
N GLN A 80 11.44 2.46 12.94
CA GLN A 80 11.55 2.20 11.50
C GLN A 80 11.33 0.73 11.18
N TRP A 81 11.77 -0.20 12.03
CA TRP A 81 11.45 -1.62 11.91
C TRP A 81 9.97 -1.88 12.13
N GLU A 82 9.41 -1.30 13.19
CA GLU A 82 7.99 -1.45 13.53
C GLU A 82 7.07 -0.82 12.48
N HIS A 83 7.58 0.12 11.69
CA HIS A 83 6.91 0.59 10.47
C HIS A 83 7.10 -0.39 9.30
N LEU A 84 8.33 -0.78 8.97
CA LEU A 84 8.65 -1.61 7.80
C LEU A 84 7.97 -2.98 7.81
N VAL A 85 7.93 -3.65 8.96
CA VAL A 85 7.39 -5.01 9.09
C VAL A 85 5.91 -5.08 8.68
N PRO A 86 4.98 -4.31 9.26
CA PRO A 86 3.58 -4.32 8.82
C PRO A 86 3.42 -3.86 7.35
N GLN A 87 4.23 -2.91 6.85
CA GLN A 87 4.16 -2.55 5.41
C GLN A 87 4.55 -3.73 4.51
N THR A 88 5.49 -4.56 4.94
CA THR A 88 5.91 -5.77 4.21
C THR A 88 4.81 -6.84 4.23
N VAL A 89 4.12 -6.99 5.36
CA VAL A 89 2.94 -7.86 5.47
C VAL A 89 1.82 -7.36 4.55
N ALA A 90 1.53 -6.05 4.56
CA ALA A 90 0.54 -5.44 3.68
C ALA A 90 0.87 -5.67 2.20
N LEU A 91 2.14 -5.55 1.81
CA LEU A 91 2.61 -5.84 0.46
C LEU A 91 2.31 -7.29 0.05
N ALA A 92 2.66 -8.25 0.91
CA ALA A 92 2.41 -9.67 0.64
C ALA A 92 0.91 -9.96 0.48
N LEU A 93 0.08 -9.42 1.39
CA LEU A 93 -1.37 -9.57 1.35
C LEU A 93 -1.98 -8.95 0.08
N ALA A 94 -1.49 -7.77 -0.33
CA ALA A 94 -1.97 -7.11 -1.54
C ALA A 94 -1.73 -7.91 -2.82
N HIS A 95 -0.76 -8.83 -2.84
CA HIS A 95 -0.48 -9.67 -4.01
C HIS A 95 -1.30 -10.97 -4.04
N LEU A 96 -2.06 -11.29 -2.98
CA LEU A 96 -2.84 -12.53 -2.93
C LEU A 96 -3.90 -12.63 -4.04
N HIS A 97 -4.36 -11.51 -4.59
CA HIS A 97 -5.32 -11.52 -5.71
C HIS A 97 -4.77 -12.22 -6.96
N PHE A 98 -3.44 -12.22 -7.17
CA PHE A 98 -2.83 -12.91 -8.31
C PHE A 98 -3.02 -14.42 -8.25
N ARG A 99 -3.26 -15.01 -7.07
CA ARG A 99 -3.60 -16.42 -6.93
C ARG A 99 -4.98 -16.74 -7.49
N TRP A 100 -5.94 -15.83 -7.30
CA TRP A 100 -7.34 -16.04 -7.69
C TRP A 100 -7.60 -15.80 -9.17
N ARG A 101 -6.70 -15.12 -9.88
CA ARG A 101 -6.88 -14.77 -11.31
C ARG A 101 -7.11 -15.97 -12.23
N ARG A 102 -6.64 -17.15 -11.84
CA ARG A 102 -6.78 -18.41 -12.60
C ARG A 102 -7.82 -19.35 -12.01
N GLN A 103 -8.49 -18.94 -10.93
CA GLN A 103 -9.47 -19.77 -10.25
C GLN A 103 -10.87 -19.46 -10.76
N GLU A 104 -11.65 -20.52 -10.99
CA GLU A 104 -13.09 -20.40 -11.18
C GLU A 104 -13.72 -20.04 -9.85
N MET A 105 -14.40 -18.90 -9.81
CA MET A 105 -15.04 -18.38 -8.61
C MET A 105 -16.33 -17.69 -9.01
N PRO A 106 -17.40 -17.80 -8.20
CA PRO A 106 -18.60 -16.99 -8.39
C PRO A 106 -18.27 -15.51 -8.39
N ASP A 107 -18.94 -14.73 -9.23
CA ASP A 107 -18.68 -13.29 -9.39
C ASP A 107 -18.81 -12.52 -8.07
N ALA A 108 -19.84 -12.83 -7.28
CA ALA A 108 -20.04 -12.26 -5.94
C ALA A 108 -18.84 -12.54 -5.00
N ALA A 109 -18.24 -13.74 -5.10
CA ALA A 109 -17.07 -14.08 -4.30
C ALA A 109 -15.82 -13.29 -4.74
N ARG A 110 -15.67 -13.00 -6.03
CA ARG A 110 -14.55 -12.19 -6.55
C ARG A 110 -14.63 -10.75 -6.06
N TRP A 111 -15.82 -10.12 -6.13
CA TRP A 111 -16.02 -8.77 -5.60
C TRP A 111 -15.81 -8.71 -4.08
N ARG A 112 -16.42 -9.63 -3.33
CA ARG A 112 -16.25 -9.69 -1.87
C ARG A 112 -14.79 -9.88 -1.47
N ASN A 113 -14.09 -10.84 -2.08
CA ASN A 113 -12.70 -11.14 -1.71
C ASN A 113 -11.76 -9.98 -2.09
N GLY A 114 -11.99 -9.32 -3.22
CA GLY A 114 -11.24 -8.12 -3.59
C GLY A 114 -11.46 -6.97 -2.59
N LEU A 115 -12.71 -6.73 -2.19
CA LEU A 115 -13.04 -5.73 -1.17
C LEU A 115 -12.38 -6.04 0.17
N LEU A 116 -12.50 -7.29 0.65
CA LEU A 116 -11.89 -7.73 1.91
C LEU A 116 -10.36 -7.60 1.87
N LEU A 117 -9.73 -7.96 0.75
CA LEU A 117 -8.29 -7.80 0.56
C LEU A 117 -7.88 -6.33 0.69
N ILE A 118 -8.57 -5.41 0.00
CA ILE A 118 -8.30 -3.98 0.08
C ILE A 118 -8.43 -3.49 1.52
N VAL A 119 -9.54 -3.82 2.21
CA VAL A 119 -9.79 -3.41 3.60
C VAL A 119 -8.71 -3.93 4.55
N VAL A 120 -8.39 -5.22 4.49
CA VAL A 120 -7.37 -5.83 5.36
C VAL A 120 -6.01 -5.19 5.13
N VAL A 121 -5.60 -4.98 3.86
CA VAL A 121 -4.35 -4.31 3.52
C VAL A 121 -4.32 -2.89 4.10
N LEU A 122 -5.40 -2.11 3.95
CA LEU A 122 -5.48 -0.75 4.48
C LEU A 122 -5.37 -0.71 6.02
N VAL A 123 -6.01 -1.64 6.72
CA VAL A 123 -5.89 -1.75 8.18
C VAL A 123 -4.43 -1.98 8.59
N VAL A 124 -3.74 -2.92 7.93
CA VAL A 124 -2.32 -3.21 8.23
C VAL A 124 -1.42 -2.00 7.93
N ILE A 125 -1.66 -1.29 6.82
CA ILE A 125 -0.92 -0.06 6.47
C ILE A 125 -1.10 1.00 7.56
N VAL A 126 -2.35 1.26 7.98
CA VAL A 126 -2.67 2.24 9.02
C VAL A 126 -1.97 1.89 10.33
N ILE A 127 -2.02 0.62 10.76
CA ILE A 127 -1.30 0.16 11.96
C ILE A 127 0.20 0.50 11.85
N GLY A 128 0.83 0.17 10.73
CA GLY A 128 2.25 0.47 10.53
C GLY A 128 2.57 1.97 10.49
N ILE A 129 1.66 2.82 10.01
CA ILE A 129 1.83 4.28 10.04
C ILE A 129 1.71 4.81 11.47
N MET A 130 0.79 4.28 12.28
CA MET A 130 0.57 4.73 13.66
C MET A 130 1.78 4.52 14.58
N VAL A 131 2.71 3.62 14.22
CA VAL A 131 3.95 3.42 14.98
C VAL A 131 5.00 4.53 14.72
N LEU A 132 4.91 5.22 13.59
CA LEU A 132 5.81 6.34 13.32
C LEU A 132 5.49 7.53 14.24
N PRO A 133 6.51 8.33 14.64
CA PRO A 133 6.29 9.61 15.30
C PRO A 133 5.27 10.48 14.56
N SER A 134 4.38 11.16 15.29
CA SER A 134 3.25 11.91 14.72
C SER A 134 3.66 13.00 13.73
N ASN A 135 4.86 13.56 13.90
CA ASN A 135 5.46 14.53 12.98
C ASN A 135 5.93 13.92 11.63
N LEU A 136 5.93 12.60 11.47
CA LEU A 136 6.38 11.89 10.26
C LEU A 136 5.25 11.17 9.50
N GLN A 137 4.09 10.94 10.11
CA GLN A 137 3.06 10.03 9.58
C GLN A 137 2.45 10.47 8.23
N TRP A 138 1.91 11.70 8.15
CA TRP A 138 1.04 12.13 7.04
C TRP A 138 1.50 13.41 6.33
N ARG A 139 2.77 13.81 6.50
CA ARG A 139 3.26 15.09 5.97
C ARG A 139 3.69 14.98 4.52
N PHE A 140 3.48 16.06 3.76
CA PHE A 140 4.18 16.26 2.51
C PHE A 140 5.65 16.56 2.80
N TYR A 141 6.55 15.91 2.07
CA TYR A 141 7.93 16.34 2.00
C TYR A 141 8.07 17.47 0.97
N LEU A 142 8.53 18.62 1.42
CA LEU A 142 8.89 19.76 0.59
C LEU A 142 10.39 19.97 0.76
N PRO A 143 11.21 19.81 -0.31
CA PRO A 143 12.63 20.12 -0.22
C PRO A 143 12.80 21.61 0.08
N GLY A 144 13.65 21.92 1.07
CA GLY A 144 14.06 23.28 1.42
C GLY A 144 15.34 23.69 0.72
#